data_AF-A0A5M3M9I2-F1
#
_entry.id   AF-A0A5M3M9I2-F1
#
_cell.length_a   1.000
_cell.length_b   1.000
_cell.length_c   1.000
_cell.angle_alpha   90.00
_cell.angle_beta   90.00
_cell.angle_gamma   90.00
#
_symmetry.space_group_name_H-M   'P 1'
#
loop_
_entity.id
_entity.type
_entity.pdbx_description
1 polymer ?
#
loop_
_entity_poly.entity_id
_entity_poly.type
_entity_poly.pdbx_seq_one_letter_code
_entity_poly.pdbx_strand_id
1 'polypeptide(L)'
;MFNPSNLPVPQLESLKFKANQIIESIQALQRTIDVGGQNVMPAWPDILSKYNIILSQTHSFSTSLIASQTVSQAAHQSSIAPRPTGSMFERIALHPSVALPDATLDNEIIPLLRNQQTTDVLSMENETARRLAECMHTGGAVRMAGVQSNQVAGGGAARTRHEDVLAECAQIRGEHDRRVDRAV
;
A
#
# COMPACT_ATOMS: atom_id res chain seq x y z
N MET A 1 29.30 9.75 -2.16
CA MET A 1 29.81 8.35 -2.12
C MET A 1 28.70 7.48 -1.56
N PHE A 2 28.18 6.54 -2.34
CA PHE A 2 27.12 5.62 -1.90
C PHE A 2 27.71 4.65 -0.86
N ASN A 3 27.14 4.58 0.34
CA ASN A 3 27.56 3.64 1.38
C ASN A 3 26.59 2.44 1.40
N PRO A 4 26.95 1.30 0.77
CA PRO A 4 26.09 0.12 0.72
C PRO A 4 25.84 -0.51 2.11
N SER A 5 26.64 -0.16 3.11
CA SER A 5 26.56 -0.69 4.48
C SER A 5 25.29 -0.28 5.26
N ASN A 6 24.54 0.70 4.78
CA ASN A 6 23.29 1.15 5.41
C ASN A 6 22.03 0.50 4.81
N LEU A 7 22.18 -0.40 3.82
CA LEU A 7 21.05 -1.11 3.26
C LEU A 7 20.65 -2.30 4.15
N PRO A 8 19.36 -2.48 4.45
CA PRO A 8 18.86 -3.63 5.19
C PRO A 8 18.80 -4.88 4.29
N VAL A 9 19.97 -5.35 3.84
CA VAL A 9 20.12 -6.48 2.91
C VAL A 9 19.43 -7.75 3.43
N PRO A 10 19.60 -8.16 4.71
CA PRO A 10 18.95 -9.38 5.21
C PRO A 10 17.42 -9.32 5.15
N GLN A 11 16.84 -8.15 5.40
CA GLN A 11 15.39 -7.95 5.35
C GLN A 11 14.88 -7.91 3.91
N LEU A 12 15.64 -7.31 2.98
CA LEU A 12 15.32 -7.35 1.55
C LEU A 12 15.40 -8.77 0.98
N GLU A 13 16.39 -9.56 1.39
CA GLU A 13 16.51 -10.97 1.01
C GLU A 13 15.36 -11.81 1.55
N SER A 14 14.98 -11.60 2.83
CA SER A 14 13.81 -12.24 3.43
C SER A 14 12.52 -11.86 2.70
N LEU A 15 12.36 -10.57 2.35
CA LEU A 15 11.20 -10.09 1.61
C LEU A 15 11.13 -10.70 0.20
N LYS A 16 12.27 -10.77 -0.50
CA LYS A 16 12.40 -11.44 -1.80
C LYS A 16 12.00 -12.92 -1.70
N PHE A 17 12.48 -13.63 -0.68
CA PHE A 17 12.13 -15.04 -0.46
C PHE A 17 10.61 -15.21 -0.25
N LYS A 18 9.99 -14.37 0.59
CA LYS A 18 8.54 -14.40 0.81
C LYS A 18 7.74 -14.04 -0.45
N ALA A 19 8.21 -13.07 -1.24
CA ALA A 19 7.58 -12.71 -2.51
C ALA A 19 7.61 -13.88 -3.50
N ASN A 20 8.76 -14.57 -3.63
CA ASN A 20 8.87 -15.77 -4.46
C ASN A 20 7.92 -16.88 -4.00
N GLN A 21 7.81 -17.08 -2.69
CA GLN A 21 6.89 -18.07 -2.13
C GLN A 21 5.42 -17.79 -2.50
N ILE A 22 5.01 -16.52 -2.50
CA ILE A 22 3.67 -16.09 -2.95
C ILE A 22 3.50 -16.34 -4.45
N ILE A 23 4.51 -16.04 -5.27
CA ILE A 23 4.45 -16.29 -6.70
C ILE A 23 4.28 -17.79 -6.98
N GLU A 24 5.04 -18.64 -6.30
CA GLU A 24 4.95 -20.09 -6.43
C GLU A 24 3.57 -20.63 -6.01
N SER A 25 2.98 -20.10 -4.93
CA SER A 25 1.66 -20.53 -4.48
C SER A 25 0.54 -20.08 -5.43
N ILE A 26 0.64 -18.87 -6.01
CA ILE A 26 -0.26 -18.39 -7.06
C ILE A 26 -0.15 -19.28 -8.30
N GLN A 27 1.07 -19.58 -8.77
CA GLN A 27 1.27 -20.47 -9.91
C GLN A 27 0.74 -21.89 -9.63
N ALA A 28 0.88 -22.39 -8.41
CA ALA A 28 0.32 -23.68 -8.02
C ALA A 28 -1.21 -23.69 -8.04
N LEU A 29 -1.86 -22.59 -7.63
CA LEU A 29 -3.30 -22.42 -7.77
C LEU A 29 -3.70 -22.36 -9.24
N GLN A 30 -3.01 -21.56 -10.06
CA GLN A 30 -3.25 -21.48 -11.50
C GLN A 30 -3.18 -22.85 -12.17
N ARG A 31 -2.12 -23.63 -11.92
CA ARG A 31 -2.00 -25.01 -12.47
C ARG A 31 -3.14 -25.94 -12.01
N THR A 32 -3.64 -25.73 -10.79
CA THR A 32 -4.78 -26.51 -10.27
C THR A 32 -6.07 -26.13 -10.99
N ILE A 33 -6.25 -24.86 -11.35
CA ILE A 33 -7.42 -24.38 -12.11
C ILE A 33 -7.33 -24.79 -13.57
N ASP A 34 -6.14 -24.71 -14.18
CA ASP A 34 -5.95 -24.96 -15.59
C ASP A 34 -6.09 -26.45 -15.96
N VAL A 35 -5.88 -27.40 -15.03
CA VAL A 35 -6.01 -28.87 -15.21
C VAL A 35 -5.57 -29.37 -16.60
N GLY A 36 -4.47 -28.84 -17.13
CA GLY A 36 -3.97 -29.20 -18.47
C GLY A 36 -4.93 -28.91 -19.65
N GLY A 37 -5.80 -27.91 -19.55
CA GLY A 37 -6.79 -27.54 -20.57
C GLY A 37 -8.11 -28.30 -20.51
N GLN A 38 -8.32 -29.12 -19.47
CA GLN A 38 -9.60 -29.78 -19.20
C GLN A 38 -10.53 -28.76 -18.52
N ASN A 39 -11.71 -28.50 -19.09
CA ASN A 39 -12.76 -27.64 -18.52
C ASN A 39 -13.45 -28.30 -17.32
N VAL A 40 -12.70 -28.89 -16.40
CA VAL A 40 -13.21 -29.49 -15.17
C VAL A 40 -12.73 -28.64 -14.02
N MET A 41 -13.66 -27.99 -13.34
CA MET A 41 -13.33 -27.18 -12.16
C MET A 41 -12.82 -28.09 -11.04
N PRO A 42 -11.66 -27.81 -10.44
CA PRO A 42 -11.18 -28.56 -9.28
C PRO A 42 -12.16 -28.45 -8.12
N ALA A 43 -12.09 -29.39 -7.18
CA ALA A 43 -12.99 -29.40 -6.03
C ALA A 43 -12.82 -28.10 -5.21
N TRP A 44 -13.93 -27.49 -4.83
CA TRP A 44 -13.93 -26.24 -4.04
C TRP A 44 -13.03 -26.28 -2.80
N PRO A 45 -12.98 -27.38 -2.01
CA PRO A 45 -12.08 -27.47 -0.86
C PRO A 45 -10.59 -27.28 -1.21
N ASP A 46 -10.16 -27.75 -2.39
CA ASP A 46 -8.77 -27.63 -2.83
C ASP A 46 -8.42 -26.19 -3.21
N ILE A 47 -9.35 -25.50 -3.88
CA ILE A 47 -9.23 -24.06 -4.17
C ILE A 47 -9.15 -23.28 -2.86
N LEU A 48 -10.07 -23.54 -1.93
CA LEU A 48 -10.14 -22.84 -0.65
C LEU A 48 -8.87 -23.04 0.18
N SER A 49 -8.34 -24.26 0.22
CA SER A 49 -7.08 -24.57 0.90
C SER A 49 -5.91 -23.76 0.33
N LYS A 50 -5.76 -23.72 -1.00
CA LYS A 50 -4.70 -22.94 -1.67
C LYS A 50 -4.88 -21.44 -1.47
N TYR A 51 -6.11 -20.95 -1.49
CA TYR A 51 -6.42 -19.55 -1.21
C TYR A 51 -6.03 -19.17 0.23
N ASN A 52 -6.34 -20.02 1.22
CA ASN A 52 -5.93 -19.78 2.61
C ASN A 52 -4.41 -19.74 2.78
N ILE A 53 -3.67 -20.57 2.03
CA ILE A 53 -2.21 -20.53 1.99
C ILE A 53 -1.74 -19.18 1.46
N ILE A 54 -2.26 -18.74 0.29
CA ILE A 54 -1.92 -17.44 -0.29
C ILE A 54 -2.23 -16.31 0.70
N LEU A 55 -3.41 -16.32 1.31
CA LEU A 55 -3.83 -15.33 2.31
C LEU A 55 -2.84 -15.25 3.47
N SER A 56 -2.45 -16.39 4.03
CA SER A 56 -1.48 -16.46 5.14
C SER A 56 -0.09 -15.94 4.74
N GLN A 57 0.34 -16.23 3.51
CA GLN A 57 1.62 -15.77 2.98
C GLN A 57 1.60 -14.26 2.73
N THR A 58 0.53 -13.74 2.13
CA THR A 58 0.32 -12.30 1.93
C THR A 58 0.28 -11.55 3.26
N HIS A 59 -0.39 -12.11 4.27
CA HIS A 59 -0.39 -11.54 5.62
C HIS A 59 1.04 -11.49 6.20
N SER A 60 1.77 -12.61 6.16
CA SER A 60 3.18 -12.66 6.62
C SER A 60 4.09 -11.68 5.87
N PHE A 61 3.88 -11.52 4.57
CA PHE A 61 4.59 -10.55 3.75
C PHE A 61 4.28 -9.10 4.17
N SER A 62 2.99 -8.77 4.34
CA SER A 62 2.55 -7.47 4.84
C SER A 62 3.12 -7.14 6.23
N THR A 63 3.06 -8.09 7.17
CA THR A 63 3.68 -7.91 8.49
C THR A 63 5.18 -7.66 8.38
N SER A 64 5.88 -8.24 7.40
CA SER A 64 7.32 -8.03 7.22
C SER A 64 7.66 -6.64 6.67
N LEU A 65 6.80 -6.10 5.79
CA LEU A 65 6.90 -4.73 5.30
C LEU A 65 6.72 -3.71 6.44
N ILE A 66 5.79 -3.99 7.36
CA ILE A 66 5.48 -3.11 8.49
C ILE A 66 6.49 -3.28 9.65
N ALA A 67 6.84 -4.51 10.04
CA ALA A 67 7.70 -4.82 11.18
C ALA A 67 9.14 -4.35 11.00
N SER A 68 9.57 -4.10 9.76
CA SER A 68 10.84 -3.47 9.43
C SER A 68 10.98 -2.02 9.98
N GLN A 69 9.95 -1.49 10.64
CA GLN A 69 9.97 -0.21 11.36
C GLN A 69 10.76 -0.25 12.70
N THR A 70 11.09 -1.40 13.28
CA THR A 70 11.49 -1.48 14.71
C THR A 70 13.00 -1.64 15.00
N VAL A 71 13.88 -1.81 14.01
CA VAL A 71 15.28 -2.20 14.30
C VAL A 71 16.25 -1.01 14.44
N SER A 72 15.84 0.23 14.17
CA SER A 72 16.77 1.37 14.15
C SER A 72 16.82 2.25 15.41
N GLN A 73 16.16 1.91 16.53
CA GLN A 73 16.09 2.82 17.71
C GLN A 73 16.25 2.18 19.09
N ALA A 74 17.00 1.08 19.23
CA ALA A 74 17.34 0.54 20.56
C ALA A 74 18.64 1.13 21.16
N ALA A 75 19.21 2.20 20.59
CA ALA A 75 20.37 2.88 21.16
C ALA A 75 20.33 4.39 20.88
N HIS A 76 19.62 5.14 21.72
CA HIS A 76 20.03 6.43 22.32
C HIS A 76 18.83 7.27 22.81
N GLN A 77 18.78 7.43 24.14
CA GLN A 77 18.33 8.60 24.93
C GLN A 77 17.06 9.39 24.53
N SER A 78 16.05 9.30 25.41
CA SER A 78 15.30 10.42 26.03
C SER A 78 15.15 11.73 25.24
N SER A 79 13.98 11.97 24.65
CA SER A 79 13.11 13.16 24.83
C SER A 79 12.12 13.35 23.67
N ILE A 80 10.85 13.56 24.04
CA ILE A 80 9.81 14.41 23.43
C ILE A 80 9.46 14.18 21.93
N ALA A 81 8.20 13.74 21.74
CA ALA A 81 7.38 13.61 20.53
C ALA A 81 7.63 12.39 19.61
N PRO A 82 6.64 11.50 19.40
CA PRO A 82 6.74 10.42 18.44
C PRO A 82 6.65 11.00 17.01
N ARG A 83 7.80 11.31 16.42
CA ARG A 83 7.89 11.52 14.98
C ARG A 83 7.62 10.15 14.32
N PRO A 84 6.73 10.04 13.31
CA PRO A 84 6.46 8.76 12.68
C PRO A 84 7.77 8.22 12.13
N THR A 85 8.23 7.11 12.69
CA THR A 85 9.37 6.35 12.19
C THR A 85 8.94 5.77 10.85
N GLY A 86 9.13 6.53 9.76
CA GLY A 86 8.84 6.09 8.39
C GLY A 86 9.48 4.73 8.11
N SER A 87 8.84 3.93 7.26
CA SER A 87 9.30 2.55 7.02
C SER A 87 10.74 2.55 6.50
N MET A 88 11.59 1.63 6.96
CA MET A 88 13.00 1.62 6.52
C MET A 88 13.15 1.47 5.00
N PHE A 89 12.13 0.89 4.34
CA PHE A 89 12.04 0.74 2.89
C PHE A 89 11.65 2.04 2.18
N GLU A 90 10.91 2.94 2.82
CA GLU A 90 10.52 4.25 2.24
C GLU A 90 11.73 5.15 1.98
N ARG A 91 12.82 4.95 2.72
CA ARG A 91 14.08 5.70 2.53
C ARG A 91 14.98 5.12 1.44
N ILE A 92 14.63 3.97 0.87
CA ILE A 92 15.42 3.32 -0.17
C ILE A 92 15.00 3.89 -1.52
N ALA A 93 15.92 4.59 -2.17
CA ALA A 93 15.76 5.01 -3.57
C ALA A 93 16.47 4.01 -4.49
N LEU A 94 15.75 3.54 -5.52
CA LEU A 94 16.33 2.71 -6.57
C LEU A 94 16.81 3.61 -7.70
N HIS A 95 18.09 3.52 -8.06
CA HIS A 95 18.63 4.15 -9.25
C HIS A 95 19.51 3.13 -10.00
N PRO A 96 19.49 3.13 -11.35
CA PRO A 96 20.39 2.31 -12.13
C PRO A 96 21.83 2.77 -11.92
N SER A 97 22.71 1.86 -11.48
CA SER A 97 24.11 2.16 -11.14
C SER A 97 25.04 2.25 -12.35
N VAL A 98 24.55 1.91 -13.54
CA VAL A 98 25.29 1.92 -14.80
C VAL A 98 24.55 2.81 -15.78
N ALA A 99 25.28 3.57 -16.59
CA ALA A 99 24.69 4.32 -17.69
C ALA A 99 24.10 3.32 -18.70
N LEU A 100 22.77 3.28 -18.79
CA LEU A 100 22.07 2.53 -19.82
C LEU A 100 21.70 3.46 -20.99
N PRO A 101 21.69 2.95 -22.23
CA PRO A 101 21.08 3.65 -23.36
C PRO A 101 19.62 4.03 -23.07
N ASP A 102 19.20 5.23 -23.50
CA ASP A 102 17.86 5.75 -23.23
C ASP A 102 16.74 4.78 -23.68
N ALA A 103 16.93 4.10 -24.82
CA ALA A 103 15.94 3.15 -25.34
C ALA A 103 15.75 1.89 -24.46
N THR A 104 16.79 1.38 -23.81
CA THR A 104 16.67 0.23 -22.88
C THR A 104 16.17 0.67 -21.52
N LEU A 105 16.56 1.87 -21.07
CA LEU A 105 16.02 2.48 -19.87
C LEU A 105 14.48 2.61 -19.97
N ASP A 106 13.99 3.18 -21.07
CA ASP A 106 12.56 3.49 -21.26
C ASP A 106 11.69 2.24 -21.42
N ASN A 107 12.19 1.20 -22.08
CA ASN A 107 11.40 0.00 -22.38
C ASN A 107 11.47 -1.09 -21.30
N GLU A 108 12.62 -1.25 -20.63
CA GLU A 108 12.83 -2.38 -19.71
C GLU A 108 12.79 -1.96 -18.25
N ILE A 109 13.38 -0.81 -17.90
CA ILE A 109 13.57 -0.40 -16.50
C ILE A 109 12.44 0.52 -16.04
N ILE A 110 12.09 1.53 -16.82
CA ILE A 110 11.04 2.49 -16.43
C ILE A 110 9.71 1.81 -16.11
N PRO A 111 9.22 0.80 -16.87
CA PRO A 111 7.98 0.13 -16.52
C PRO A 111 8.03 -0.60 -15.17
N LEU A 112 9.20 -1.14 -14.80
CA LEU A 112 9.42 -1.84 -13.53
C LEU A 112 9.61 -0.88 -12.35
N LEU A 113 10.22 0.28 -12.58
CA LEU A 113 10.37 1.34 -11.59
C LEU A 113 9.09 2.15 -11.40
N ARG A 114 8.20 2.12 -12.39
CA ARG A 114 6.90 2.75 -12.29
C ARG A 114 6.07 1.94 -11.30
N ASN A 115 5.75 2.56 -10.17
CA ASN A 115 4.74 2.09 -9.25
C ASN A 115 3.34 2.28 -9.87
N GLN A 116 3.10 1.66 -11.03
CA GLN A 116 1.82 1.74 -11.72
C GLN A 116 0.86 0.82 -11.01
N GLN A 117 -0.06 1.42 -10.27
CA GLN A 117 -1.18 0.73 -9.70
C GLN A 117 -2.09 0.21 -10.82
N THR A 118 -2.62 -1.01 -10.65
CA THR A 118 -3.59 -1.61 -11.57
C THR A 118 -4.84 -0.73 -11.65
N THR A 119 -5.41 -0.58 -12.85
CA THR A 119 -6.61 0.24 -13.10
C THR A 119 -7.78 -0.09 -12.18
N ASP A 120 -7.95 -1.37 -11.83
CA ASP A 120 -9.02 -1.83 -10.95
C ASP A 120 -8.84 -1.33 -9.52
N VAL A 121 -7.60 -1.29 -9.02
CA VAL A 121 -7.29 -0.77 -7.68
C VAL A 121 -7.49 0.74 -7.66
N LEU A 122 -7.06 1.46 -8.71
CA LEU A 122 -7.33 2.89 -8.85
C LEU A 122 -8.84 3.19 -8.86
N SER A 123 -9.63 2.40 -9.57
CA SER A 123 -11.09 2.54 -9.60
C SER A 123 -11.70 2.30 -8.22
N MET A 124 -11.22 1.27 -7.51
CA MET A 124 -11.70 0.92 -6.18
C MET A 124 -11.34 1.99 -5.13
N GLU A 125 -10.12 2.53 -5.20
CA GLU A 125 -9.68 3.62 -4.33
C GLU A 125 -10.49 4.90 -4.56
N ASN A 126 -10.75 5.25 -5.83
CA ASN A 126 -11.56 6.41 -6.17
C ASN A 126 -13.00 6.26 -5.64
N GLU A 127 -13.63 5.11 -5.87
CA GLU A 127 -14.97 4.83 -5.35
C GLU A 127 -15.01 4.88 -3.81
N THR A 128 -13.99 4.32 -3.15
CA THR A 128 -13.88 4.34 -1.68
C THR A 128 -13.67 5.76 -1.16
N ALA A 129 -12.81 6.55 -1.80
CA ALA A 129 -12.57 7.95 -1.45
C ALA A 129 -13.82 8.80 -1.65
N ARG A 130 -14.60 8.53 -2.71
CA ARG A 130 -15.87 9.20 -2.98
C ARG A 130 -16.91 8.90 -1.91
N ARG A 131 -17.10 7.62 -1.56
CA ARG A 131 -18.03 7.22 -0.48
C ARG A 131 -17.62 7.80 0.86
N LEU A 132 -16.32 7.82 1.15
CA LEU A 132 -15.81 8.46 2.37
C LEU A 132 -16.13 9.95 2.36
N ALA A 133 -15.90 10.64 1.24
CA ALA A 133 -16.21 12.06 1.09
C ALA A 133 -17.72 12.36 1.24
N GLU A 134 -18.60 11.48 0.76
CA GLU A 134 -20.07 11.59 0.94
C GLU A 134 -20.47 11.53 2.43
N CYS A 135 -19.72 10.79 3.26
CA CYS A 135 -19.95 10.68 4.70
C CYS A 135 -19.28 11.80 5.52
N MET A 136 -18.33 12.53 4.94
CA MET A 136 -17.59 13.61 5.62
C MET A 136 -18.36 14.92 5.58
N HIS A 137 -18.43 15.61 6.70
CA HIS A 137 -19.01 16.95 6.81
C HIS A 137 -18.19 17.99 6.01
N THR A 138 -16.87 17.79 5.91
CA THR A 138 -15.99 18.60 5.06
C THR A 138 -16.12 18.28 3.56
N GLY A 139 -16.77 17.17 3.20
CA GLY A 139 -16.79 16.63 1.83
C GLY A 139 -15.43 16.12 1.33
N GLY A 140 -14.48 15.91 2.25
CA GLY A 140 -13.17 15.33 1.98
C GLY A 140 -12.29 16.11 1.00
N ALA A 141 -11.25 15.45 0.51
CA ALA A 141 -10.33 16.02 -0.50
C ALA A 141 -11.03 16.33 -1.84
N VAL A 142 -12.17 15.69 -2.12
CA VAL A 142 -12.95 15.86 -3.36
C VAL A 142 -13.56 17.26 -3.44
N ARG A 143 -14.13 17.77 -2.35
CA ARG A 143 -14.61 19.17 -2.30
C ARG A 143 -13.46 20.18 -2.32
N MET A 144 -12.32 19.87 -1.71
CA MET A 144 -11.16 20.76 -1.78
C MET A 144 -10.59 20.91 -3.21
N ALA A 145 -10.60 19.85 -4.00
CA ALA A 145 -10.16 19.87 -5.40
C ALA A 145 -11.21 20.53 -6.34
N GLY A 146 -12.52 20.32 -6.07
CA GLY A 146 -13.61 20.88 -6.87
C GLY A 146 -13.84 22.39 -6.73
N VAL A 147 -13.38 23.02 -5.64
CA VAL A 147 -13.52 24.47 -5.41
C VAL A 147 -12.61 25.32 -6.31
N GLN A 148 -11.67 24.73 -7.06
CA GLN A 148 -10.82 25.48 -7.99
C GLN A 148 -11.39 25.66 -9.40
N SER A 149 -12.40 24.88 -9.84
CA SER A 149 -12.75 24.83 -11.27
C SER A 149 -14.03 25.54 -11.70
N ASN A 150 -14.87 26.11 -10.83
CA ASN A 150 -15.97 26.97 -11.32
C ASN A 150 -16.58 27.89 -10.26
N GLN A 151 -16.40 29.19 -10.49
CA GLN A 151 -17.43 30.24 -10.42
C GLN A 151 -18.00 30.76 -9.07
N VAL A 152 -17.75 32.06 -8.88
CA VAL A 152 -18.65 33.17 -8.49
C VAL A 152 -19.33 33.16 -7.10
N ALA A 153 -18.98 34.23 -6.36
CA ALA A 153 -19.75 35.01 -5.38
C ALA A 153 -20.86 34.37 -4.52
N GLY A 154 -20.70 34.51 -3.20
CA GLY A 154 -21.81 34.72 -2.27
C GLY A 154 -21.99 33.65 -1.20
N GLY A 155 -21.48 33.92 0.00
CA GLY A 155 -21.83 33.19 1.22
C GLY A 155 -20.64 32.46 1.85
N GLY A 156 -20.26 32.88 3.07
CA GLY A 156 -19.07 32.43 3.78
C GLY A 156 -19.13 30.98 4.27
N ALA A 157 -19.11 30.02 3.35
CA ALA A 157 -18.65 28.68 3.66
C ALA A 157 -17.14 28.77 3.93
N ALA A 158 -16.76 28.66 5.21
CA ALA A 158 -15.36 28.66 5.63
C ALA A 158 -14.56 27.71 4.71
N ARG A 159 -13.49 28.25 4.11
CA ARG A 159 -12.57 27.49 3.27
C ARG A 159 -12.10 26.27 4.06
N THR A 160 -12.65 25.10 3.78
CA THR A 160 -12.24 23.84 4.36
C THR A 160 -10.74 23.70 4.16
N ARG A 161 -9.97 23.62 5.24
CA ARG A 161 -8.52 23.46 5.16
C ARG A 161 -8.17 21.99 5.10
N HIS A 162 -7.00 21.69 4.54
CA HIS A 162 -6.45 20.34 4.54
C HIS A 162 -6.37 19.74 5.96
N GLU A 163 -6.03 20.58 6.95
CA GLU A 163 -5.96 20.19 8.35
C GLU A 163 -7.32 19.76 8.91
N ASP A 164 -8.40 20.42 8.52
CA ASP A 164 -9.76 20.08 8.96
C ASP A 164 -10.19 18.70 8.43
N VAL A 165 -9.86 18.41 7.17
CA VAL A 165 -10.11 17.09 6.53
C VAL A 165 -9.32 15.98 7.23
N LEU A 166 -8.05 16.22 7.56
CA LEU A 166 -7.22 15.24 8.27
C LEU A 166 -7.72 14.97 9.69
N ALA A 167 -8.14 16.02 10.40
CA ALA A 167 -8.69 15.89 11.74
C ALA A 167 -10.00 15.07 11.73
N GLU A 168 -10.88 15.33 10.76
CA GLU A 168 -12.12 14.57 10.59
C GLU A 168 -11.83 13.10 10.23
N CYS A 169 -10.90 12.83 9.31
CA CYS A 169 -10.46 11.46 9.00
C CYS A 169 -9.92 10.72 10.23
N ALA A 170 -9.16 11.40 11.10
CA ALA A 170 -8.65 10.82 12.33
C ALA A 170 -9.76 10.50 13.34
N GLN A 171 -10.77 11.38 13.43
CA GLN A 171 -11.95 11.14 14.27
C GLN A 171 -12.75 9.93 13.77
N ILE A 172 -13.08 9.89 12.47
CA ILE A 172 -13.83 8.77 11.87
C ILE A 172 -13.11 7.44 12.12
N ARG A 173 -11.78 7.42 11.94
CA ARG A 173 -10.95 6.24 12.24
C ARG A 173 -11.07 5.83 13.71
N GLY A 174 -10.89 6.75 14.65
CA GLY A 174 -10.96 6.43 16.08
C GLY A 174 -12.34 5.96 16.54
N GLU A 175 -13.41 6.50 15.98
CA GLU A 175 -14.78 6.03 16.24
C GLU A 175 -15.02 4.64 15.66
N HIS A 176 -14.53 4.38 14.44
CA HIS A 176 -14.59 3.07 13.81
C HIS A 176 -13.84 2.01 14.63
N ASP A 177 -12.59 2.27 15.01
CA ASP A 177 -11.77 1.32 15.76
C ASP A 177 -12.41 0.98 17.11
N ARG A 178 -12.97 1.97 17.82
CA ARG A 178 -13.74 1.72 19.06
C ARG A 178 -15.00 0.89 18.85
N ARG A 179 -15.62 0.91 17.67
CA ARG A 179 -16.77 0.06 17.36
C ARG A 179 -16.32 -1.37 17.09
N VAL A 180 -15.20 -1.54 16.40
CA VAL A 180 -14.59 -2.85 16.16
C VAL A 180 -14.16 -3.49 17.48
N ASP A 181 -13.45 -2.75 18.33
CA ASP A 181 -12.99 -3.25 19.64
C ASP A 181 -14.14 -3.66 20.57
N ARG A 182 -15.31 -3.03 20.44
CA ARG A 182 -16.51 -3.40 21.22
C ARG A 182 -17.24 -4.63 20.68
N ALA A 183 -17.00 -4.99 19.42
CA ALA A 183 -17.68 -6.09 18.74
C ALA A 183 -16.92 -7.43 18.84
N VAL A 184 -15.63 -7.37 19.21
CA VAL A 184 -14.77 -8.52 19.56
C VAL A 184 -15.03 -8.93 21.00
#